data_AF-A0A1H2Q5H8-F1
#
_entry.id   AF-A0A1H2Q5H8-F1
#
_cell.length_a   1.000
_cell.length_b   1.000
_cell.length_c   1.000
_cell.angle_alpha   90.00
_cell.angle_beta   90.00
_cell.angle_gamma   90.00
#
_symmetry.space_group_name_H-M   'P 1'
#
loop_
_entity.id
_entity.type
_entity.pdbx_description
1 polymer ?
#
loop_
_entity_poly.entity_id
_entity_poly.type
_entity_poly.pdbx_seq_one_letter_code
_entity_poly.pdbx_strand_id
1 'polypeptide(L)'
;MTRSYRQAPAMLAALLATAVFASPASAIQEADFQYDSTENLYRICSVAPDADGHLIASLACRAFLEATVQYHDGVTARNGLKRLVCYPQGATIEDAREAFVAWAQVNAGNKELMAEQPVKGVVRALASKYPCTGKK
;
A
#
# COMPACT_ATOMS: atom_id res chain seq x y z
N MET A 1 3.77 51.72 58.12
CA MET A 1 3.56 50.26 58.10
C MET A 1 2.70 49.92 56.89
N THR A 2 3.32 49.45 55.80
CA THR A 2 2.63 49.06 54.57
C THR A 2 3.14 47.71 54.07
N ARG A 3 2.16 46.88 53.70
CA ARG A 3 2.13 45.44 53.45
C ARG A 3 3.17 44.90 52.46
N SER A 4 3.76 43.75 52.80
CA SER A 4 4.49 42.85 51.90
C SER A 4 3.66 42.49 50.66
N TYR A 5 4.26 42.64 49.48
CA TYR A 5 3.83 41.93 48.27
C TYR A 5 4.68 40.66 48.14
N ARG A 6 4.01 39.51 48.30
CA ARG A 6 4.57 38.18 48.04
C ARG A 6 4.88 38.06 46.54
N GLN A 7 6.14 37.86 46.20
CA GLN A 7 6.53 37.36 44.88
C GLN A 7 6.19 35.87 44.82
N ALA A 8 5.26 35.49 43.95
CA ALA A 8 4.98 34.10 43.60
C ALA A 8 5.62 33.78 42.24
N PRO A 9 6.02 32.52 42.01
CA PRO A 9 7.20 32.18 41.22
C PRO A 9 6.95 32.18 39.71
N ALA A 10 7.98 32.60 38.97
CA ALA A 10 8.09 32.38 37.54
C ALA A 10 8.32 30.89 37.26
N MET A 11 7.24 30.13 37.06
CA MET A 11 7.29 28.79 36.48
C MET A 11 6.14 28.64 35.49
N LEU A 12 6.31 29.13 34.27
CA LEU A 12 5.42 28.83 33.14
C LEU A 12 6.10 29.24 31.83
N ALA A 13 6.80 28.32 31.17
CA ALA A 13 6.97 28.31 29.72
C ALA A 13 7.86 27.13 29.27
N ALA A 14 7.30 25.91 29.26
CA ALA A 14 7.86 24.81 28.49
C ALA A 14 6.75 23.81 28.12
N LEU A 15 5.84 24.23 27.25
CA LEU A 15 4.89 23.36 26.56
C LEU A 15 5.00 23.68 25.06
N LEU A 16 6.13 23.32 24.45
CA LEU A 16 6.26 23.23 23.00
C LEU A 16 5.50 21.98 22.57
N ALA A 17 4.27 22.19 22.11
CA ALA A 17 3.40 21.17 21.56
C ALA A 17 4.09 20.43 20.41
N THR A 18 4.40 19.16 20.60
CA THR A 18 4.68 18.23 19.50
C THR A 18 3.38 18.00 18.75
N ALA A 19 3.07 18.88 17.79
CA ALA A 19 2.05 18.60 16.79
C ALA A 19 2.55 17.44 15.93
N VAL A 20 2.15 16.22 16.30
CA VAL A 20 2.25 15.07 15.41
C VAL A 20 1.35 15.40 14.22
N PHE A 21 1.94 15.75 13.09
CA PHE A 21 1.23 15.82 11.82
C PHE A 21 0.77 14.39 11.51
N ALA A 22 -0.45 14.05 11.93
CA ALA A 22 -1.16 12.93 11.34
C ALA A 22 -1.40 13.32 9.88
N SER A 23 -0.55 12.81 8.97
CA SER A 23 -0.84 12.89 7.54
C SER A 23 -2.25 12.35 7.35
N PRO A 24 -3.16 13.10 6.69
CA PRO A 24 -4.47 12.54 6.38
C PRO A 24 -4.21 11.26 5.59
N ALA A 25 -4.68 10.12 6.11
CA ALA A 25 -4.80 8.94 5.29
C ALA A 25 -5.62 9.39 4.08
N SER A 26 -4.99 9.45 2.90
CA SER A 26 -5.63 9.97 1.70
C SER A 26 -6.90 9.17 1.49
N ALA A 27 -8.06 9.80 1.70
CA ALA A 27 -9.34 9.15 1.50
C ALA A 27 -9.38 8.60 0.08
N ILE A 28 -9.79 7.35 -0.06
CA ILE A 28 -9.94 6.71 -1.36
C ILE A 28 -10.94 7.49 -2.20
N GLN A 29 -10.60 7.74 -3.46
CA GLN A 29 -11.45 8.50 -4.38
C GLN A 29 -12.05 7.56 -5.41
N GLU A 30 -13.21 7.91 -5.96
CA GLU A 30 -13.82 7.14 -7.06
C GLU A 30 -12.85 6.99 -8.26
N ALA A 31 -12.05 8.02 -8.52
CA ALA A 31 -11.01 8.01 -9.54
C ALA A 31 -9.93 6.94 -9.30
N ASP A 32 -9.69 6.48 -8.07
CA ASP A 32 -8.74 5.40 -7.81
C ASP A 32 -9.19 4.08 -8.43
N PHE A 33 -10.50 3.85 -8.53
CA PHE A 33 -11.06 2.63 -9.12
C PHE A 33 -11.00 2.59 -10.65
N GLN A 34 -10.41 3.60 -11.31
CA GLN A 34 -10.09 3.54 -12.75
C GLN A 34 -8.85 2.69 -13.04
N TYR A 35 -8.03 2.39 -12.02
CA TYR A 35 -6.82 1.56 -12.15
C TYR A 35 -5.82 2.08 -13.21
N ASP A 36 -5.71 3.40 -13.37
CA ASP A 36 -4.80 3.99 -14.36
C ASP A 36 -3.33 3.79 -13.99
N SER A 37 -3.03 3.65 -12.70
CA SER A 37 -1.68 3.61 -12.17
C SER A 37 -1.50 2.61 -11.01
N THR A 38 -0.25 2.24 -10.77
CA THR A 38 0.15 1.44 -9.61
C THR A 38 -0.17 2.17 -8.31
N GLU A 39 -0.06 3.50 -8.29
CA GLU A 39 -0.46 4.32 -7.15
C GLU A 39 -1.94 4.20 -6.82
N ASN A 40 -2.82 4.19 -7.84
CA ASN A 40 -4.26 4.01 -7.61
C ASN A 40 -4.54 2.66 -6.93
N LEU A 41 -3.96 1.57 -7.46
CA LEU A 41 -4.14 0.26 -6.85
C LEU A 41 -3.54 0.20 -5.44
N TYR A 42 -2.40 0.83 -5.21
CA TYR A 42 -1.80 0.92 -3.87
C TYR A 42 -2.72 1.62 -2.88
N ARG A 43 -3.35 2.74 -3.26
CA ARG A 43 -4.35 3.43 -2.42
C ARG A 43 -5.54 2.52 -2.10
N ILE A 44 -6.09 1.82 -3.10
CA ILE A 44 -7.20 0.86 -2.91
C ILE A 44 -6.79 -0.26 -1.93
N CYS A 45 -5.63 -0.87 -2.13
CA CYS A 45 -5.18 -2.03 -1.36
C CYS A 45 -4.68 -1.69 0.06
N SER A 46 -4.53 -0.41 0.39
CA SER A 46 -3.97 0.06 1.67
C SER A 46 -5.00 0.72 2.59
N VAL A 47 -6.29 0.70 2.23
CA VAL A 47 -7.35 1.30 3.05
C VAL A 47 -7.45 0.60 4.40
N ALA A 48 -7.35 1.38 5.48
CA ALA A 48 -7.38 0.88 6.85
C ALA A 48 -8.73 0.19 7.18
N PRO A 49 -8.75 -0.84 8.04
CA PRO A 49 -9.97 -1.60 8.37
C PRO A 49 -11.13 -0.77 8.95
N ASP A 50 -10.82 0.34 9.61
CA ASP A 50 -11.76 1.25 10.27
C ASP A 50 -12.15 2.45 9.39
N ALA A 51 -11.58 2.58 8.19
CA ALA A 51 -11.88 3.67 7.28
C ALA A 51 -13.20 3.44 6.51
N ASP A 52 -13.92 4.53 6.23
CA ASP A 52 -15.07 4.51 5.35
C ASP A 52 -14.69 3.92 3.98
N GLY A 53 -15.53 3.01 3.47
CA GLY A 53 -15.28 2.33 2.20
C GLY A 53 -14.29 1.18 2.24
N HIS A 54 -13.75 0.79 3.42
CA HIS A 54 -12.80 -0.32 3.55
C HIS A 54 -13.28 -1.62 2.86
N LEU A 55 -14.55 -2.00 3.04
CA LEU A 55 -15.10 -3.22 2.44
C LEU A 55 -15.05 -3.16 0.90
N ILE A 56 -15.44 -2.02 0.31
CA ILE A 56 -15.45 -1.81 -1.14
C ILE A 56 -14.02 -1.87 -1.67
N ALA A 57 -13.10 -1.13 -1.04
CA ALA A 57 -11.69 -1.12 -1.40
C ALA A 57 -11.04 -2.51 -1.31
N SER A 58 -11.35 -3.25 -0.25
CA SER A 58 -10.82 -4.61 -0.02
C SER A 58 -11.27 -5.59 -1.08
N LEU A 59 -12.56 -5.58 -1.45
CA LEU A 59 -13.09 -6.43 -2.51
C LEU A 59 -12.51 -6.05 -3.88
N ALA A 60 -12.40 -4.76 -4.17
CA ALA A 60 -11.81 -4.24 -5.41
C ALA A 60 -10.33 -4.62 -5.54
N CYS A 61 -9.54 -4.46 -4.47
CA CYS A 61 -8.14 -4.89 -4.43
C CYS A 61 -8.02 -6.39 -4.65
N ARG A 62 -8.79 -7.19 -3.89
CA ARG A 62 -8.79 -8.66 -4.01
C ARG A 62 -9.09 -9.10 -5.43
N ALA A 63 -10.13 -8.54 -6.05
CA ALA A 63 -10.53 -8.88 -7.41
C ALA A 63 -9.43 -8.57 -8.44
N PHE A 64 -8.77 -7.41 -8.33
CA PHE A 64 -7.69 -7.02 -9.24
C PHE A 64 -6.47 -7.97 -9.11
N LEU A 65 -6.07 -8.29 -7.87
CA LEU A 65 -4.96 -9.20 -7.61
C LEU A 65 -5.25 -10.62 -8.10
N GLU A 66 -6.44 -11.14 -7.80
CA GLU A 66 -6.91 -12.44 -8.28
C GLU A 66 -6.89 -12.49 -9.82
N ALA A 67 -7.45 -11.49 -10.50
CA ALA A 67 -7.45 -11.43 -11.96
C ALA A 67 -6.04 -11.39 -12.55
N THR A 68 -5.12 -10.63 -11.93
CA THR A 68 -3.72 -10.56 -12.34
C THR A 68 -3.03 -11.92 -12.25
N VAL A 69 -3.21 -12.62 -11.12
CA VAL A 69 -2.63 -13.94 -10.88
C VAL A 69 -3.24 -15.00 -11.81
N GLN A 70 -4.56 -15.02 -11.97
CA GLN A 70 -5.25 -15.94 -12.88
C GLN A 70 -4.80 -15.74 -14.33
N TYR A 71 -4.66 -14.49 -14.78
CA TYR A 71 -4.16 -14.23 -16.13
C TYR A 71 -2.72 -14.70 -16.29
N HIS A 72 -1.83 -14.39 -15.33
CA HIS A 72 -0.44 -14.86 -15.33
C HIS A 72 -0.35 -16.39 -15.40
N ASP A 73 -1.14 -17.10 -14.60
CA ASP A 73 -1.17 -18.57 -14.64
C ASP A 73 -1.74 -19.10 -15.95
N GLY A 74 -2.82 -18.51 -16.46
CA GLY A 74 -3.43 -18.89 -17.72
C GLY A 74 -2.44 -18.79 -18.88
N VAL A 75 -1.73 -17.68 -19.01
CA VAL A 75 -0.79 -17.48 -20.14
C VAL A 75 0.51 -18.26 -19.99
N THR A 76 0.97 -18.53 -18.76
CA THR A 76 2.20 -19.30 -18.54
C THR A 76 1.96 -20.80 -18.68
N ALA A 77 0.81 -21.31 -18.21
CA ALA A 77 0.46 -22.72 -18.32
C ALA A 77 -0.02 -23.10 -19.74
N ARG A 78 -0.89 -22.29 -20.36
CA ARG A 78 -1.49 -22.64 -21.66
C ARG A 78 -0.64 -22.23 -22.86
N ASN A 79 0.05 -21.09 -22.78
CA ASN A 79 0.80 -20.55 -23.92
C ASN A 79 2.31 -20.77 -23.80
N GLY A 80 2.77 -21.50 -22.77
CA GLY A 80 4.18 -21.78 -22.56
C GLY A 80 5.05 -20.55 -22.29
N LEU A 81 4.44 -19.40 -21.95
CA LEU A 81 5.18 -18.21 -21.61
C LEU A 81 5.95 -18.43 -20.31
N LYS A 82 7.15 -17.87 -20.24
CA LYS A 82 7.97 -17.93 -19.03
C LYS A 82 7.23 -17.26 -17.86
N ARG A 83 7.16 -17.96 -16.71
CA ARG A 83 6.66 -17.37 -15.47
C ARG A 83 7.50 -16.17 -15.04
N LEU A 84 6.82 -15.11 -14.65
CA LEU A 84 7.43 -13.94 -14.02
C LEU A 84 7.39 -14.04 -12.49
N VAL A 85 6.41 -14.77 -11.96
CA VAL A 85 6.18 -14.98 -10.53
C VAL A 85 6.11 -16.48 -10.21
N CYS A 86 6.83 -16.91 -9.17
CA CYS A 86 6.88 -18.32 -8.75
C CYS A 86 6.54 -18.47 -7.27
N TYR A 87 5.30 -18.15 -6.91
CA TYR A 87 4.78 -18.36 -5.56
C TYR A 87 4.67 -19.86 -5.21
N PRO A 88 4.81 -20.23 -3.92
CA PRO A 88 4.67 -21.60 -3.48
C PRO A 88 3.22 -22.09 -3.56
N GLN A 89 3.04 -23.42 -3.54
CA GLN A 89 1.72 -24.02 -3.38
C GLN A 89 1.10 -23.57 -2.05
N GLY A 90 -0.19 -23.21 -2.08
CA GLY A 90 -0.93 -22.72 -0.92
C GLY A 90 -0.83 -21.20 -0.69
N ALA A 91 -0.04 -20.48 -1.50
CA ALA A 91 -0.10 -19.02 -1.50
C ALA A 91 -1.50 -18.52 -1.83
N THR A 92 -1.91 -17.44 -1.16
CA THR A 92 -3.25 -16.86 -1.22
C THR A 92 -3.22 -15.47 -1.85
N ILE A 93 -4.39 -14.95 -2.23
CA ILE A 93 -4.50 -13.54 -2.65
C ILE A 93 -4.22 -12.58 -1.51
N GLU A 94 -4.40 -13.02 -0.26
CA GLU A 94 -3.99 -12.24 0.91
C GLU A 94 -2.48 -12.04 0.92
N ASP A 95 -1.71 -13.11 0.72
CA ASP A 95 -0.24 -13.04 0.59
C ASP A 95 0.17 -12.11 -0.56
N ALA A 96 -0.59 -12.16 -1.67
CA ALA A 96 -0.36 -11.26 -2.80
C ALA A 96 -0.61 -9.79 -2.45
N ARG A 97 -1.67 -9.49 -1.67
CA ARG A 97 -1.95 -8.13 -1.20
C ARG A 97 -0.84 -7.64 -0.29
N GLU A 98 -0.43 -8.43 0.69
CA GLU A 98 0.66 -8.08 1.61
C GLU A 98 1.96 -7.79 0.86
N ALA A 99 2.32 -8.66 -0.09
CA ALA A 99 3.50 -8.45 -0.92
C ALA A 99 3.41 -7.18 -1.78
N PHE A 100 2.25 -6.92 -2.38
CA PHE A 100 2.02 -5.71 -3.18
C PHE A 100 2.08 -4.43 -2.35
N VAL A 101 1.35 -4.36 -1.23
CA VAL A 101 1.32 -3.18 -0.34
C VAL A 101 2.72 -2.90 0.22
N ALA A 102 3.43 -3.93 0.70
CA ALA A 102 4.78 -3.76 1.22
C ALA A 102 5.76 -3.24 0.14
N TRP A 103 5.70 -3.81 -1.08
CA TRP A 103 6.52 -3.35 -2.19
C TRP A 103 6.17 -1.92 -2.60
N ALA A 104 4.88 -1.59 -2.74
CA ALA A 104 4.43 -0.27 -3.15
C ALA A 104 4.77 0.80 -2.11
N GLN A 105 4.66 0.48 -0.82
CA GLN A 105 5.06 1.38 0.27
C GLN A 105 6.55 1.75 0.18
N VAL A 106 7.43 0.77 -0.05
CA VAL A 106 8.88 1.03 -0.25
C VAL A 106 9.13 1.89 -1.50
N ASN A 107 8.30 1.76 -2.53
CA ASN A 107 8.46 2.44 -3.82
C ASN A 107 7.57 3.68 -3.99
N ALA A 108 6.83 4.12 -2.96
CA ALA A 108 5.83 5.17 -3.08
C ALA A 108 6.41 6.53 -3.52
N GLY A 109 7.69 6.78 -3.21
CA GLY A 109 8.42 7.97 -3.68
C GLY A 109 8.90 7.89 -5.14
N ASN A 110 8.85 6.72 -5.77
CA ASN A 110 9.27 6.52 -7.15
C ASN A 110 8.11 6.80 -8.12
N LYS A 111 8.06 8.03 -8.63
CA LYS A 111 7.01 8.50 -9.54
C LYS A 111 6.89 7.67 -10.82
N GLU A 112 8.00 7.15 -11.35
CA GLU A 112 7.98 6.33 -12.57
C GLU A 112 7.28 5.00 -12.31
N LEU A 113 7.68 4.29 -11.25
CA LEU A 113 7.05 3.02 -10.88
C LEU A 113 5.57 3.20 -10.49
N MET A 114 5.26 4.26 -9.75
CA MET A 114 3.88 4.52 -9.30
C MET A 114 2.96 4.92 -10.46
N ALA A 115 3.49 5.51 -11.54
CA ALA A 115 2.74 5.83 -12.76
C ALA A 115 2.61 4.67 -13.74
N GLU A 116 3.28 3.53 -13.52
CA GLU A 116 3.11 2.34 -14.37
C GLU A 116 1.69 1.76 -14.22
N GLN A 117 1.22 1.09 -15.28
CA GLN A 117 0.00 0.26 -15.22
C GLN A 117 0.02 -0.68 -14.01
N PRO A 118 -1.07 -0.80 -13.24
CA PRO A 118 -1.07 -1.47 -11.93
C PRO A 118 -0.66 -2.94 -11.99
N VAL A 119 -0.99 -3.64 -13.09
CA VAL A 119 -0.56 -5.03 -13.31
C VAL A 119 0.97 -5.18 -13.28
N LYS A 120 1.72 -4.17 -13.75
CA LYS A 120 3.19 -4.17 -13.69
C LYS A 120 3.66 -4.05 -12.25
N GLY A 121 3.07 -3.17 -11.46
CA GLY A 121 3.34 -3.02 -10.03
C GLY A 121 3.11 -4.33 -9.28
N VAL A 122 1.96 -4.99 -9.51
CA VAL A 122 1.64 -6.29 -8.90
C VAL A 122 2.67 -7.35 -9.29
N VAL A 123 2.95 -7.53 -10.58
CA VAL A 123 3.91 -8.56 -11.04
C VAL A 123 5.31 -8.30 -10.50
N ARG A 124 5.78 -7.04 -10.44
CA ARG A 124 7.07 -6.69 -9.84
C ARG A 124 7.11 -7.02 -8.34
N ALA A 125 6.06 -6.66 -7.61
CA ALA A 125 5.97 -6.94 -6.18
C ALA A 125 6.01 -8.45 -5.89
N LEU A 126 5.19 -9.21 -6.62
CA LEU A 126 5.14 -10.66 -6.46
C LEU A 126 6.42 -11.34 -6.93
N ALA A 127 7.05 -10.89 -8.02
CA ALA A 127 8.33 -11.41 -8.48
C ALA A 127 9.48 -11.10 -7.50
N SER A 128 9.41 -9.95 -6.81
CA SER A 128 10.35 -9.60 -5.75
C SER A 128 10.20 -10.49 -4.52
N LYS A 129 8.96 -10.84 -4.16
CA LYS A 129 8.67 -11.74 -3.02
C LYS A 129 8.90 -13.22 -3.37
N TYR A 130 8.59 -13.61 -4.59
CA TYR A 130 8.57 -14.99 -5.09
C TYR A 130 9.35 -15.11 -6.40
N PRO A 131 10.68 -14.94 -6.37
CA PRO A 131 11.50 -15.02 -7.57
C PRO A 131 11.49 -16.44 -8.15
N CYS A 132 11.41 -16.54 -9.47
CA CYS A 132 11.54 -17.81 -10.17
C CYS A 132 13.00 -18.28 -10.19
N THR A 133 13.34 -19.27 -9.36
CA THR A 133 14.66 -19.92 -9.33
C THR A 133 14.66 -21.18 -10.19
N GLY A 134 15.05 -21.05 -11.47
CA GLY A 134 15.14 -22.16 -12.41
C GLY A 134 15.59 -21.68 -13.80
N LYS A 135 16.29 -22.52 -14.58
CA LYS A 135 16.74 -22.15 -15.93
C LYS A 135 15.54 -22.00 -16.87
N LYS A 136 15.64 -21.01 -17.75
CA LYS A 136 14.69 -20.70 -18.83
C LYS A 136 14.39 -21.93 -19.67
#